data_AF-A0A954IW32-F1
#
_entry.id   AF-A0A954IW32-F1
#
_cell.length_a   1.000
_cell.length_b   1.000
_cell.length_c   1.000
_cell.angle_alpha   90.00
_cell.angle_beta   90.00
_cell.angle_gamma   90.00
#
_symmetry.space_group_name_H-M   'P 1'
#
loop_
_entity.id
_entity.type
_entity.pdbx_description
1 polymer ?
#
loop_
_entity_poly.entity_id
_entity_poly.type
_entity_poly.pdbx_seq_one_letter_code
_entity_poly.pdbx_strand_id
1 'polypeptide(L)'
;MTLWNPRAARVVAHAAILLSAALSTTAATQDKKDVDAPTKVSVVRFAGDYADLPSEGFDPAALLLGGGSGKQSSFYDMRARLESLACPTKEDAAATTPLFFDLTRPFSLNGAQLSELERSMRKLRKSGRETVAYVENANQVAYQIAALCDRVLIADMGSVDLRSPSLSITFMQDAMALLGVRMDVVRCGDFKGAVEPYVLPRMSEHLREHYRAMIARINDDVVRRIAEARRLDPSKIRELQSRRLLSAKDALEAGLVDRIVPYDGATHTLEREIGKSEIEEVEELKKDKKRQSLNFMAMFNSIFA
;
A
#
# COMPACT_ATOMS: atom_id res chain seq x y z
N MET A 1 -78.48 -80.42 -9.77
CA MET A 1 -77.24 -81.02 -10.32
C MET A 1 -76.32 -79.87 -10.70
N THR A 2 -75.40 -79.45 -9.82
CA THR A 2 -73.99 -79.96 -9.70
C THR A 2 -73.18 -79.59 -10.95
N LEU A 3 -72.02 -78.93 -10.95
CA LEU A 3 -70.97 -78.53 -9.99
C LEU A 3 -70.12 -77.46 -10.73
N TRP A 4 -69.76 -76.34 -10.12
CA TRP A 4 -68.46 -76.03 -9.48
C TRP A 4 -67.18 -76.12 -10.37
N ASN A 5 -66.70 -74.93 -10.78
CA ASN A 5 -65.33 -74.35 -10.86
C ASN A 5 -64.09 -75.27 -10.97
N PRO A 6 -63.04 -74.91 -11.74
CA PRO A 6 -61.90 -74.23 -11.08
C PRO A 6 -61.03 -73.28 -11.94
N ARG A 7 -60.50 -72.24 -11.25
CA ARG A 7 -59.10 -71.76 -11.19
C ARG A 7 -58.42 -71.04 -12.38
N ALA A 8 -58.05 -69.80 -12.06
CA ALA A 8 -56.69 -69.26 -11.98
C ALA A 8 -56.12 -68.39 -13.13
N ALA A 9 -55.52 -67.28 -12.65
CA ALA A 9 -54.28 -66.64 -13.10
C ALA A 9 -54.33 -65.53 -14.18
N ARG A 10 -53.96 -64.33 -13.70
CA ARG A 10 -52.92 -63.42 -14.19
C ARG A 10 -53.18 -62.47 -15.38
N VAL A 11 -53.09 -61.17 -15.02
CA VAL A 11 -52.31 -60.07 -15.65
C VAL A 11 -52.74 -59.59 -17.05
N VAL A 12 -53.06 -58.29 -17.17
CA VAL A 12 -52.36 -57.25 -17.98
C VAL A 12 -53.26 -56.01 -18.09
N ALA A 13 -52.63 -54.84 -18.03
CA ALA A 13 -53.14 -53.47 -18.01
C ALA A 13 -53.90 -53.03 -19.27
N HIS A 14 -54.85 -52.08 -19.14
CA HIS A 14 -54.76 -50.70 -19.66
C HIS A 14 -56.09 -49.92 -19.49
N ALA A 15 -55.91 -48.61 -19.31
CA ALA A 15 -56.81 -47.50 -19.69
C ALA A 15 -58.11 -47.27 -18.89
N ALA A 16 -58.06 -46.27 -18.01
CA ALA A 16 -59.22 -45.44 -17.70
C ALA A 16 -58.76 -43.97 -17.55
N ILE A 17 -59.05 -43.19 -18.59
CA ILE A 17 -59.06 -41.72 -18.58
C ILE A 17 -60.20 -41.29 -17.65
N LEU A 18 -59.94 -40.50 -16.61
CA LEU A 18 -60.95 -39.61 -16.04
C LEU A 18 -60.30 -38.36 -15.40
N LEU A 19 -60.91 -37.25 -15.80
CA LEU A 19 -60.69 -35.82 -15.58
C LEU A 19 -60.83 -35.37 -14.11
N SER A 20 -60.36 -34.14 -13.82
CA SER A 20 -60.58 -33.25 -12.64
C SER A 20 -59.43 -33.23 -11.61
N ALA A 21 -58.92 -32.09 -11.11
CA ALA A 21 -59.18 -30.67 -11.33
C ALA A 21 -57.88 -29.90 -10.98
N ALA A 22 -57.38 -29.05 -11.88
CA ALA A 22 -56.28 -28.14 -11.59
C ALA A 22 -56.87 -26.87 -10.95
N LEU A 23 -56.71 -26.74 -9.64
CA LEU A 23 -57.04 -25.51 -8.91
C LEU A 23 -55.99 -24.44 -9.23
N SER A 24 -56.43 -23.37 -9.88
CA SER A 24 -55.66 -22.17 -10.12
C SER A 24 -55.26 -21.54 -8.79
N THR A 25 -53.97 -21.52 -8.48
CA THR A 25 -53.39 -20.58 -7.52
C THR A 25 -52.39 -19.72 -8.28
N THR A 26 -52.85 -18.53 -8.64
CA THR A 26 -52.01 -17.39 -9.05
C THR A 26 -51.12 -17.03 -7.85
N ALA A 27 -49.93 -17.63 -7.80
CA ALA A 27 -48.87 -17.15 -6.92
C ALA A 27 -48.37 -15.82 -7.50
N ALA A 28 -48.73 -14.73 -6.81
CA ALA A 28 -48.19 -13.41 -7.06
C ALA A 28 -46.66 -13.49 -7.12
N THR A 29 -46.11 -13.11 -8.27
CA THR A 29 -44.70 -12.79 -8.45
C THR A 29 -44.36 -11.68 -7.46
N GLN A 30 -43.78 -12.07 -6.33
CA GLN A 30 -43.01 -11.15 -5.51
C GLN A 30 -41.75 -10.83 -6.33
N ASP A 31 -41.67 -9.59 -6.82
CA ASP A 31 -40.42 -8.98 -7.23
C ASP A 31 -39.44 -9.09 -6.07
N LYS A 32 -38.58 -10.12 -6.09
CA LYS A 32 -37.31 -10.07 -5.41
C LYS A 32 -36.54 -8.92 -6.05
N LYS A 33 -36.42 -7.80 -5.35
CA LYS A 33 -35.29 -6.90 -5.57
C LYS A 33 -34.05 -7.79 -5.46
N ASP A 34 -33.37 -7.98 -6.59
CA ASP A 34 -32.01 -8.49 -6.61
C ASP A 34 -31.22 -7.63 -5.62
N VAL A 35 -30.80 -8.24 -4.52
CA VAL A 35 -29.77 -7.66 -3.66
C VAL A 35 -28.50 -7.80 -4.48
N ASP A 36 -28.13 -6.72 -5.16
CA ASP A 36 -26.88 -6.65 -5.93
C ASP A 36 -25.73 -7.19 -5.07
N ALA A 37 -24.99 -8.14 -5.64
CA ALA A 37 -23.85 -8.75 -4.96
C ALA A 37 -22.86 -7.68 -4.48
N PRO A 38 -22.17 -7.89 -3.33
CA PRO A 38 -21.19 -6.95 -2.80
C PRO A 38 -20.17 -6.54 -3.87
N THR A 39 -20.00 -5.24 -4.06
CA THR A 39 -18.97 -4.71 -4.94
C THR A 39 -17.63 -4.91 -4.23
N LYS A 40 -16.83 -5.87 -4.70
CA LYS A 40 -15.50 -6.11 -4.12
C LYS A 40 -14.55 -4.98 -4.52
N VAL A 41 -13.96 -4.35 -3.51
CA VAL A 41 -13.01 -3.25 -3.71
C VAL A 41 -11.66 -3.65 -3.14
N SER A 42 -10.65 -3.57 -4.00
CA SER A 42 -9.26 -3.78 -3.65
C SER A 42 -8.72 -2.57 -2.90
N VAL A 43 -8.25 -2.78 -1.66
CA VAL A 43 -7.62 -1.71 -0.86
C VAL A 43 -6.17 -2.05 -0.57
N VAL A 44 -5.28 -1.17 -1.02
CA VAL A 44 -3.83 -1.25 -0.79
C VAL A 44 -3.48 -0.39 0.40
N ARG A 45 -2.98 -1.03 1.47
CA ARG A 45 -2.55 -0.37 2.71
C ARG A 45 -1.07 -0.61 2.96
N PHE A 46 -0.26 0.45 2.91
CA PHE A 46 1.14 0.36 3.34
C PHE A 46 1.20 0.45 4.87
N ALA A 47 2.07 -0.33 5.49
CA ALA A 47 2.25 -0.26 6.94
C ALA A 47 3.65 -0.73 7.35
N GLY A 48 4.30 0.05 8.21
CA GLY A 48 5.61 -0.26 8.77
C GLY A 48 6.76 -0.03 7.80
N ASP A 49 7.92 -0.60 8.15
CA ASP A 49 9.15 -0.42 7.39
C ASP A 49 9.32 -1.57 6.38
N TYR A 50 9.75 -1.21 5.16
CA TYR A 50 10.06 -2.17 4.11
C TYR A 50 11.57 -2.30 3.91
N ALA A 51 12.06 -3.53 4.00
CA ALA A 51 13.43 -3.89 3.70
C ALA A 51 13.49 -4.68 2.39
N ASP A 52 14.58 -4.50 1.64
CA ASP A 52 14.82 -5.29 0.42
C ASP A 52 14.99 -6.77 0.77
N LEU A 53 15.67 -7.06 1.88
CA LEU A 53 15.78 -8.39 2.46
C LEU A 53 15.48 -8.27 3.96
N PRO A 54 14.23 -8.55 4.40
CA PRO A 54 13.90 -8.48 5.82
C PRO A 54 14.68 -9.56 6.58
N SER A 55 15.30 -9.17 7.69
CA SER A 55 15.94 -10.14 8.59
C SER A 55 14.86 -11.03 9.20
N GLU A 56 14.87 -12.32 8.88
CA GLU A 56 13.98 -13.31 9.54
C GLU A 56 14.50 -13.76 10.92
N GLY A 57 15.61 -13.18 11.38
CA GLY A 57 16.29 -13.54 12.63
C GLY A 57 15.79 -12.78 13.85
N PHE A 58 15.76 -13.49 14.98
CA PHE A 58 15.64 -12.90 16.32
C PHE A 58 16.87 -12.02 16.58
N ASP A 59 16.66 -10.73 16.84
CA ASP A 59 17.73 -9.80 17.22
C ASP A 59 17.73 -9.59 18.76
N PRO A 60 18.62 -10.29 19.50
CA PRO A 60 18.72 -10.11 20.95
C PRO A 60 19.23 -8.73 21.35
N ALA A 61 20.00 -8.04 20.49
CA ALA A 61 20.50 -6.69 20.79
C ALA A 61 19.37 -5.65 20.69
N ALA A 62 18.48 -5.81 19.71
CA ALA A 62 17.23 -5.05 19.61
C ALA A 62 16.34 -5.20 20.84
N LEU A 63 16.22 -6.40 21.41
CA LEU A 63 15.48 -6.64 22.65
C LEU A 63 16.14 -6.00 23.87
N LEU A 64 17.47 -6.04 23.94
CA LEU A 64 18.25 -5.48 25.04
C LEU A 64 18.23 -3.94 25.05
N LEU A 65 18.18 -3.30 23.87
CA LEU A 65 18.24 -1.84 23.71
C LEU A 65 16.85 -1.17 23.66
N GLY A 66 15.79 -1.86 24.09
CA GLY A 66 14.46 -1.27 24.25
C GLY A 66 13.50 -1.46 23.07
N GLY A 67 13.76 -2.43 22.18
CA GLY A 67 12.87 -2.82 21.09
C GLY A 67 13.42 -2.39 19.73
N GLY A 68 13.85 -3.36 18.94
CA GLY A 68 14.23 -3.14 17.54
C GLY A 68 13.04 -2.69 16.71
N SER A 69 13.35 -2.01 15.60
CA SER A 69 12.42 -1.73 14.52
C SER A 69 11.50 -2.93 14.31
N GLY A 70 10.19 -2.73 14.47
CA GLY A 70 9.20 -3.80 14.34
C GLY A 70 9.39 -4.59 13.05
N LYS A 71 8.90 -5.83 13.02
CA LYS A 71 9.06 -6.78 11.90
C LYS A 71 8.98 -6.08 10.54
N GLN A 72 10.12 -5.98 9.86
CA GLN A 72 10.21 -5.36 8.54
C GLN A 72 9.52 -6.25 7.50
N SER A 73 8.77 -5.62 6.60
CA SER A 73 8.14 -6.31 5.48
C SER A 73 9.08 -6.37 4.28
N SER A 74 8.97 -7.43 3.47
CA SER A 74 9.72 -7.53 2.21
C SER A 74 9.18 -6.52 1.20
N PHE A 75 10.04 -5.63 0.71
CA PHE A 75 9.71 -4.71 -0.38
C PHE A 75 9.38 -5.46 -1.68
N TYR A 76 10.12 -6.53 -1.99
CA TYR A 76 9.90 -7.31 -3.21
C TYR A 76 8.55 -8.03 -3.19
N ASP A 77 8.13 -8.56 -2.05
CA ASP A 77 6.83 -9.23 -1.91
C ASP A 77 5.68 -8.22 -2.09
N MET A 78 5.82 -7.04 -1.49
CA MET A 78 4.86 -5.93 -1.64
C MET A 78 4.76 -5.49 -3.10
N ARG A 79 5.90 -5.32 -3.78
CA ARG A 79 5.94 -4.95 -5.20
C ARG A 79 5.33 -6.04 -6.08
N ALA A 80 5.68 -7.30 -5.86
CA ALA A 80 5.14 -8.43 -6.63
C ALA A 80 3.61 -8.53 -6.49
N ARG A 81 3.10 -8.30 -5.28
CA ARG A 81 1.65 -8.19 -5.03
C ARG A 81 1.06 -7.04 -5.81
N LEU A 82 1.61 -5.83 -5.69
CA LEU A 82 1.12 -4.67 -6.44
C LEU A 82 1.10 -4.92 -7.96
N GLU A 83 2.11 -5.61 -8.50
CA GLU A 83 2.15 -5.97 -9.91
C GLU A 83 1.12 -7.04 -10.29
N SER A 84 0.82 -8.00 -9.41
CA SER A 84 -0.28 -8.96 -9.66
C SER A 84 -1.65 -8.27 -9.76
N LEU A 85 -1.84 -7.15 -9.05
CA LEU A 85 -3.06 -6.35 -9.13
C LEU A 85 -3.20 -5.56 -10.44
N ALA A 86 -2.07 -5.32 -11.12
CA ALA A 86 -2.04 -4.66 -12.41
C ALA A 86 -2.41 -5.60 -13.56
N CYS A 87 -2.30 -6.92 -13.38
CA CYS A 87 -2.68 -7.94 -14.36
C CYS A 87 -3.93 -8.69 -13.90
N PRO A 88 -5.13 -8.07 -13.89
CA PRO A 88 -6.35 -8.80 -13.58
C PRO A 88 -6.55 -9.91 -14.62
N THR A 89 -6.87 -11.11 -14.14
CA THR A 89 -7.37 -12.17 -15.01
C THR A 89 -8.70 -11.71 -15.61
N LYS A 90 -8.94 -12.00 -16.90
CA LYS A 90 -10.11 -11.49 -17.67
C LYS A 90 -11.48 -11.85 -17.07
N GLU A 91 -11.52 -12.68 -16.04
CA GLU A 91 -12.72 -13.14 -15.33
C GLU A 91 -12.99 -12.36 -14.03
N ASP A 92 -12.09 -11.47 -13.60
CA ASP A 92 -12.23 -10.74 -12.34
C ASP A 92 -13.12 -9.50 -12.50
N ALA A 93 -14.27 -9.49 -11.82
CA ALA A 93 -15.07 -8.28 -11.60
C ALA A 93 -14.25 -7.12 -11.00
N ALA A 94 -13.12 -7.43 -10.35
CA ALA A 94 -12.15 -6.48 -9.81
C ALA A 94 -11.41 -5.64 -10.88
N ALA A 95 -11.44 -6.04 -12.16
CA ALA A 95 -10.85 -5.26 -13.25
C ALA A 95 -11.59 -3.94 -13.51
N THR A 96 -12.88 -3.87 -13.14
CA THR A 96 -13.73 -2.67 -13.34
C THR A 96 -13.71 -1.75 -12.13
N THR A 97 -13.34 -2.26 -10.94
CA THR A 97 -13.32 -1.49 -9.69
C THR A 97 -11.98 -0.74 -9.52
N PRO A 98 -12.00 0.55 -9.13
CA PRO A 98 -10.77 1.30 -8.85
C PRO A 98 -9.95 0.64 -7.74
N LEU A 99 -8.63 0.75 -7.85
CA LEU A 99 -7.71 0.35 -6.78
C LEU A 99 -7.55 1.51 -5.80
N PHE A 100 -7.90 1.28 -4.54
CA PHE A 100 -7.85 2.33 -3.52
C PHE A 100 -6.57 2.20 -2.68
N PHE A 101 -5.79 3.28 -2.63
CA PHE A 101 -4.58 3.39 -1.82
C PHE A 101 -4.90 4.18 -0.55
N ASP A 102 -4.89 3.49 0.57
CA ASP A 102 -5.01 4.10 1.89
C ASP A 102 -3.60 4.33 2.45
N LEU A 103 -3.20 5.60 2.44
CA LEU A 103 -1.86 6.07 2.84
C LEU A 103 -1.87 6.74 4.21
N THR A 104 -2.89 6.48 5.03
CA THR A 104 -3.02 7.06 6.39
C THR A 104 -2.05 6.47 7.39
N ARG A 105 -1.69 5.20 7.22
CA ARG A 105 -0.79 4.49 8.14
C ARG A 105 0.66 4.92 7.92
N PRO A 106 1.48 4.97 8.98
CA PRO A 106 2.90 5.25 8.82
C PRO A 106 3.61 4.08 8.12
N PHE A 107 4.42 4.43 7.13
CA PHE A 107 5.35 3.52 6.46
C PHE A 107 6.58 4.29 5.98
N SER A 108 7.65 3.56 5.71
CA SER A 108 8.89 4.14 5.17
C SER A 108 9.34 3.38 3.91
N LEU A 109 9.85 4.13 2.94
CA LEU A 109 10.52 3.61 1.75
C LEU A 109 11.76 4.46 1.47
N ASN A 110 12.83 3.82 1.04
CA ASN A 110 14.02 4.53 0.56
C ASN A 110 13.83 5.03 -0.89
N GLY A 111 14.75 5.87 -1.37
CA GLY A 111 14.65 6.47 -2.71
C GLY A 111 14.68 5.45 -3.86
N ALA A 112 15.40 4.34 -3.70
CA ALA A 112 15.46 3.27 -4.70
C ALA A 112 14.12 2.51 -4.75
N GLN A 113 13.56 2.18 -3.58
CA GLN A 113 12.25 1.56 -3.45
C GLN A 113 11.14 2.43 -4.04
N LEU A 114 11.17 3.75 -3.80
CA LEU A 114 10.24 4.70 -4.44
C LEU A 114 10.37 4.72 -5.98
N SER A 115 11.60 4.63 -6.49
CA SER A 115 11.85 4.58 -7.93
C SER A 115 11.33 3.27 -8.56
N GLU A 116 11.47 2.14 -7.88
CA GLU A 116 10.89 0.87 -8.32
C GLU A 116 9.36 0.90 -8.24
N LEU A 117 8.80 1.47 -7.17
CA LEU A 117 7.36 1.63 -7.01
C LEU A 117 6.77 2.54 -8.10
N GLU A 118 7.45 3.62 -8.48
CA GLU A 118 7.08 4.47 -9.62
C GLU A 118 6.95 3.65 -10.91
N ARG A 119 7.86 2.70 -11.16
CA ARG A 119 7.80 1.82 -12.33
C ARG A 119 6.59 0.87 -12.27
N SER A 120 6.31 0.28 -11.11
CA SER A 120 5.14 -0.59 -10.93
C SER A 120 3.83 0.18 -11.05
N MET A 121 3.73 1.39 -10.48
CA MET A 121 2.57 2.28 -10.64
C MET A 121 2.37 2.72 -12.09
N ARG A 122 3.46 2.93 -12.85
CA ARG A 122 3.38 3.21 -14.29
C ARG A 122 2.83 2.03 -15.09
N LYS A 123 3.13 0.79 -14.70
CA LYS A 123 2.51 -0.41 -15.29
C LYS A 123 1.02 -0.50 -14.93
N LEU A 124 0.66 -0.20 -13.68
CA LEU A 124 -0.72 -0.19 -13.20
C LEU A 124 -1.57 0.84 -13.97
N ARG A 125 -1.08 2.08 -14.13
CA ARG A 125 -1.77 3.08 -14.98
C ARG A 125 -1.94 2.60 -16.43
N LYS A 126 -0.99 1.85 -16.98
CA LYS A 126 -1.09 1.29 -18.34
C LYS A 126 -2.08 0.14 -18.46
N SER A 127 -2.45 -0.55 -17.36
CA SER A 127 -3.46 -1.61 -17.41
C SER A 127 -4.88 -1.05 -17.55
N GLY A 128 -5.06 0.27 -17.37
CA GLY A 128 -6.35 0.95 -17.51
C GLY A 128 -7.21 0.91 -16.25
N ARG A 129 -6.73 0.28 -15.17
CA ARG A 129 -7.42 0.30 -13.87
C ARG A 129 -7.19 1.64 -13.19
N GLU A 130 -8.29 2.31 -12.82
CA GLU A 130 -8.23 3.59 -12.11
C GLU A 130 -7.63 3.41 -10.70
N THR A 131 -6.76 4.34 -10.32
CA THR A 131 -6.10 4.35 -9.01
C THR A 131 -6.49 5.60 -8.22
N VAL A 132 -6.97 5.41 -7.00
CA VAL A 132 -7.41 6.50 -6.12
C VAL A 132 -6.63 6.44 -4.82
N ALA A 133 -5.95 7.52 -4.45
CA ALA A 133 -5.27 7.64 -3.16
C ALA A 133 -6.10 8.45 -2.17
N TYR A 134 -6.14 7.99 -0.92
CA TYR A 134 -6.64 8.76 0.21
C TYR A 134 -5.52 9.07 1.19
N VAL A 135 -5.43 10.33 1.57
CA VAL A 135 -4.45 10.86 2.52
C VAL A 135 -5.13 11.77 3.55
N GLU A 136 -4.71 11.64 4.80
CA GLU A 136 -5.07 12.61 5.86
C GLU A 136 -3.94 13.63 6.00
N ASN A 137 -2.76 13.16 6.41
CA ASN A 137 -1.55 13.95 6.44
C ASN A 137 -0.50 13.27 5.57
N ALA A 138 -0.25 13.82 4.39
CA ALA A 138 0.67 13.25 3.43
C ALA A 138 2.09 13.74 3.74
N ASN A 139 2.92 12.87 4.32
CA ASN A 139 4.36 13.12 4.38
C ASN A 139 5.00 13.00 2.98
N GLN A 140 6.27 13.40 2.85
CA GLN A 140 6.99 13.39 1.57
C GLN A 140 6.96 12.04 0.81
N VAL A 141 7.00 10.91 1.51
CA VAL A 141 6.99 9.57 0.89
C VAL A 141 5.57 9.20 0.48
N ALA A 142 4.60 9.36 1.37
CA ALA A 142 3.19 9.10 1.10
C ALA A 142 2.68 9.97 -0.05
N TYR A 143 3.03 11.26 -0.07
CA TYR A 143 2.59 12.16 -1.14
C TYR A 143 3.20 11.80 -2.50
N GLN A 144 4.47 11.35 -2.55
CA GLN A 144 5.06 10.88 -3.80
C GLN A 144 4.32 9.66 -4.38
N ILE A 145 3.78 8.78 -3.53
CA ILE A 145 2.95 7.64 -3.96
C ILE A 145 1.56 8.12 -4.37
N ALA A 146 0.93 8.99 -3.55
CA ALA A 146 -0.37 9.57 -3.87
C ALA A 146 -0.37 10.27 -5.22
N ALA A 147 0.68 11.05 -5.51
CA ALA A 147 0.84 11.75 -6.78
C ALA A 147 0.86 10.80 -8.00
N LEU A 148 1.31 9.55 -7.82
CA LEU A 148 1.33 8.50 -8.83
C LEU A 148 -0.04 7.82 -9.03
N CYS A 149 -1.05 8.13 -8.22
CA CYS A 149 -2.42 7.71 -8.46
C CYS A 149 -3.14 8.65 -9.42
N ASP A 150 -4.23 8.20 -10.04
CA ASP A 150 -5.01 9.02 -10.99
C ASP A 150 -5.80 10.11 -10.27
N ARG A 151 -6.28 9.80 -9.06
CA ARG A 151 -6.97 10.74 -8.18
C ARG A 151 -6.37 10.73 -6.77
N VAL A 152 -6.25 11.90 -6.17
CA VAL A 152 -5.79 12.10 -4.79
C VAL A 152 -6.89 12.82 -4.01
N LEU A 153 -7.44 12.11 -3.03
CA LEU A 153 -8.42 12.60 -2.07
C LEU A 153 -7.69 12.95 -0.78
N ILE A 154 -7.88 14.17 -0.30
CA ILE A 154 -7.32 14.63 0.97
C ILE A 154 -8.44 14.94 1.96
N ALA A 155 -8.25 14.59 3.22
CA ALA A 155 -9.18 15.02 4.26
C ALA A 155 -9.17 16.56 4.44
N ASP A 156 -10.30 17.14 4.80
CA ASP A 156 -10.50 18.60 4.95
C ASP A 156 -9.59 19.25 6.00
N MET A 157 -9.31 18.54 7.10
CA MET A 157 -8.36 18.93 8.15
C MET A 157 -6.94 18.42 7.88
N GLY A 158 -6.71 17.90 6.68
CA GLY A 158 -5.45 17.30 6.25
C GLY A 158 -4.41 18.29 5.75
N SER A 159 -3.20 17.78 5.51
CA SER A 159 -2.08 18.56 4.99
C SER A 159 -1.13 17.75 4.11
N VAL A 160 -0.37 18.45 3.27
CA VAL A 160 0.73 17.88 2.48
C VAL A 160 2.04 18.51 2.96
N ASP A 161 2.98 17.70 3.47
CA ASP A 161 4.35 18.09 3.82
C ASP A 161 5.28 17.83 2.64
N LEU A 162 5.43 18.86 1.80
CA LEU A 162 6.27 18.87 0.63
C LEU A 162 7.64 19.48 0.97
N ARG A 163 8.45 18.79 1.77
CA ARG A 163 9.77 19.28 2.19
C ARG A 163 10.88 18.95 1.20
N SER A 164 11.81 19.87 0.99
CA SER A 164 13.07 19.56 0.32
C SER A 164 13.99 18.70 1.21
N PRO A 165 14.81 17.81 0.64
CA PRO A 165 15.75 17.01 1.40
C PRO A 165 16.82 17.89 2.05
N SER A 166 17.20 17.54 3.28
CA SER A 166 18.24 18.21 4.05
C SER A 166 19.19 17.18 4.65
N LEU A 167 20.48 17.50 4.69
CA LEU A 167 21.50 16.71 5.36
C LEU A 167 22.14 17.54 6.46
N SER A 168 22.20 16.98 7.66
CA SER A 168 22.93 17.54 8.78
C SER A 168 23.91 16.49 9.29
N ILE A 169 25.14 16.90 9.54
CA ILE A 169 26.19 16.04 10.05
C ILE A 169 26.79 16.71 11.27
N THR A 170 26.79 16.00 12.39
CA THR A 170 27.37 16.48 13.65
C THR A 170 28.88 16.30 13.60
N PHE A 171 29.64 17.36 13.85
CA PHE A 171 31.10 17.33 14.00
C PHE A 171 31.46 17.31 15.48
N MET A 172 32.27 16.34 15.88
CA MET A 172 32.58 16.04 17.29
C MET A 172 34.06 16.25 17.63
N GLN A 173 34.90 16.69 16.69
CA GLN A 173 36.34 16.83 16.91
C GLN A 173 36.67 17.71 18.11
N ASP A 174 36.06 18.89 18.24
CA ASP A 174 36.31 19.79 19.38
C ASP A 174 35.84 19.17 20.71
N ALA A 175 34.68 18.49 20.71
CA ALA A 175 34.18 17.80 21.89
C ALA A 175 35.11 16.67 22.34
N MET A 176 35.68 15.91 21.40
CA MET A 176 36.67 14.87 21.71
C MET A 176 37.98 15.46 22.21
N ALA A 177 38.44 16.57 21.64
CA ALA A 177 39.65 17.26 22.08
C ALA A 177 39.54 17.74 23.54
N LEU A 178 38.36 18.24 23.95
CA LEU A 178 38.09 18.60 25.36
C LEU A 178 38.19 17.41 26.31
N LEU A 179 37.89 16.21 25.84
CA LEU A 179 38.02 14.95 26.60
C LEU A 179 39.43 14.35 26.53
N GLY A 180 40.38 15.04 25.88
CA GLY A 180 41.74 14.53 25.66
C GLY A 180 41.82 13.40 24.63
N VAL A 181 40.79 13.19 23.81
CA VAL A 181 40.72 12.17 22.77
C VAL A 181 41.09 12.77 21.41
N ARG A 182 42.05 12.14 20.72
CA ARG A 182 42.46 12.49 19.36
C ARG A 182 42.33 11.28 18.44
N MET A 183 41.74 11.50 17.27
CA MET A 183 41.59 10.48 16.24
C MET A 183 42.67 10.66 15.18
N ASP A 184 43.55 9.68 15.02
CA ASP A 184 44.50 9.62 13.91
C ASP A 184 43.95 8.67 12.84
N VAL A 185 43.71 9.19 11.64
CA VAL A 185 43.00 8.47 10.57
C VAL A 185 43.82 8.49 9.30
N VAL A 186 44.01 7.31 8.70
CA VAL A 186 44.57 7.16 7.35
C VAL A 186 43.41 7.06 6.36
N ARG A 187 43.34 8.00 5.42
CA ARG A 187 42.37 7.98 4.31
C ARG A 187 43.06 8.21 2.99
N CYS A 188 42.48 7.66 1.93
CA CYS A 188 42.88 7.90 0.55
C CYS A 188 41.66 8.43 -0.22
N GLY A 189 41.82 9.56 -0.90
CA GLY A 189 40.79 10.24 -1.67
C GLY A 189 40.10 11.38 -0.91
N ASP A 190 39.90 12.50 -1.62
CA ASP A 190 39.33 13.73 -1.06
C ASP A 190 37.88 13.54 -0.62
N PHE A 191 37.11 12.70 -1.32
CA PHE A 191 35.71 12.40 -1.02
C PHE A 191 35.49 11.33 0.06
N LYS A 192 36.56 10.74 0.63
CA LYS A 192 36.45 9.77 1.73
C LYS A 192 36.20 10.49 3.06
N GLY A 193 35.09 11.20 3.14
CA GLY A 193 34.76 12.17 4.17
C GLY A 193 34.03 11.64 5.41
N ALA A 194 33.69 10.35 5.46
CA ALA A 194 32.97 9.74 6.60
C ALA A 194 33.69 9.90 7.95
N VAL A 195 34.99 10.19 7.91
CA VAL A 195 35.85 10.41 9.09
C VAL A 195 35.98 11.88 9.47
N GLU A 196 35.61 12.82 8.59
CA GLU A 196 35.71 14.27 8.84
C GLU A 196 35.02 14.72 10.13
N PRO A 197 33.83 14.19 10.50
CA PRO A 197 33.19 14.51 11.78
C PRO A 197 34.08 14.34 13.01
N TYR A 198 35.07 13.46 12.92
CA TYR A 198 35.96 13.09 14.03
C TYR A 198 37.33 13.78 13.98
N VAL A 199 37.73 14.32 12.83
CA VAL A 199 39.07 14.89 12.62
C VAL A 199 39.07 16.36 12.26
N LEU A 200 37.92 16.93 11.87
CA LEU A 200 37.75 18.35 11.57
C LEU A 200 36.67 18.95 12.49
N PRO A 201 36.69 20.26 12.74
CA PRO A 201 35.62 20.93 13.48
C PRO A 201 34.38 21.22 12.60
N ARG A 202 34.53 21.12 11.27
CA ARG A 202 33.47 21.39 10.28
C ARG A 202 33.73 20.66 8.98
N MET A 203 32.67 20.53 8.17
CA MET A 203 32.73 19.91 6.84
C MET A 203 33.73 20.60 5.92
N SER A 204 34.56 19.82 5.23
CA SER A 204 35.47 20.31 4.19
C SER A 204 34.70 20.87 3.00
N GLU A 205 35.34 21.71 2.17
CA GLU A 205 34.68 22.27 0.99
C GLU A 205 34.33 21.18 -0.04
N HIS A 206 35.25 20.24 -0.29
CA HIS A 206 35.01 19.13 -1.21
C HIS A 206 33.82 18.27 -0.78
N LEU A 207 33.70 17.96 0.52
CA LEU A 207 32.58 17.19 1.04
C LEU A 207 31.27 18.00 0.98
N ARG A 208 31.34 19.30 1.24
CA ARG A 208 30.19 20.22 1.13
C ARG A 208 29.67 20.30 -0.29
N GLU A 209 30.53 20.48 -1.28
CA GLU A 209 30.16 20.49 -2.70
C GLU A 209 29.55 19.15 -3.14
N HIS A 210 30.17 18.04 -2.73
CA HIS A 210 29.68 16.69 -3.03
C HIS A 210 28.27 16.46 -2.47
N TYR A 211 28.05 16.74 -1.18
CA TYR A 211 26.73 16.56 -0.57
C TYR A 211 25.69 17.53 -1.12
N ARG A 212 26.06 18.78 -1.43
CA ARG A 212 25.16 19.73 -2.08
C ARG A 212 24.69 19.21 -3.43
N ALA A 213 25.61 18.71 -4.26
CA ALA A 213 25.28 18.13 -5.57
C ALA A 213 24.41 16.88 -5.43
N MET A 214 24.72 16.00 -4.47
CA MET A 214 23.94 14.79 -4.19
C MET A 214 22.50 15.12 -3.77
N ILE A 215 22.31 16.02 -2.80
CA ILE A 215 20.99 16.40 -2.28
C ILE A 215 20.18 17.14 -3.34
N ALA A 216 20.83 18.01 -4.13
CA ALA A 216 20.17 18.68 -5.24
C ALA A 216 19.60 17.65 -6.23
N ARG A 217 20.41 16.65 -6.63
CA ARG A 217 19.96 15.60 -7.55
C ARG A 217 18.85 14.71 -6.96
N ILE A 218 18.90 14.41 -5.67
CA ILE A 218 17.81 13.71 -4.96
C ILE A 218 16.52 14.55 -5.03
N ASN A 219 16.61 15.85 -4.78
CA ASN A 219 15.45 16.73 -4.87
C ASN A 219 14.91 16.85 -6.29
N ASP A 220 15.80 16.90 -7.30
CA ASP A 220 15.42 16.95 -8.71
C ASP A 220 14.58 15.73 -9.10
N ASP A 221 14.92 14.52 -8.62
CA ASP A 221 14.12 13.32 -8.86
C ASP A 221 12.73 13.40 -8.21
N VAL A 222 12.64 13.93 -6.98
CA VAL A 222 11.35 14.11 -6.31
C VAL A 222 10.48 15.13 -7.04
N VAL A 223 11.06 16.28 -7.42
CA VAL A 223 10.38 17.31 -8.20
C VAL A 223 9.89 16.74 -9.53
N ARG A 224 10.76 16.03 -10.26
CA ARG A 224 10.40 15.36 -11.52
C ARG A 224 9.22 14.41 -11.33
N ARG A 225 9.28 13.50 -10.35
CA ARG A 225 8.24 12.50 -10.10
C ARG A 225 6.88 13.15 -9.85
N ILE A 226 6.83 14.16 -8.98
CA ILE A 226 5.58 14.86 -8.65
C ILE A 226 5.08 15.69 -9.84
N ALA A 227 5.97 16.44 -10.49
CA ALA A 227 5.65 17.27 -11.65
C ALA A 227 5.06 16.43 -12.80
N GLU A 228 5.70 15.32 -13.16
CA GLU A 228 5.21 14.38 -14.19
C GLU A 228 3.85 13.78 -13.79
N ALA A 229 3.72 13.32 -12.54
CA ALA A 229 2.55 12.57 -12.12
C ALA A 229 1.31 13.47 -11.94
N ARG A 230 1.50 14.73 -11.54
CA ARG A 230 0.44 15.74 -11.37
C ARG A 230 0.30 16.70 -12.55
N ARG A 231 1.13 16.56 -13.58
CA ARG A 231 1.17 17.43 -14.78
C ARG A 231 1.35 18.91 -14.42
N LEU A 232 2.26 19.18 -13.50
CA LEU A 232 2.61 20.52 -13.03
C LEU A 232 4.01 20.91 -13.53
N ASP A 233 4.26 22.21 -13.64
CA ASP A 233 5.60 22.69 -13.96
C ASP A 233 6.57 22.39 -12.80
N PRO A 234 7.79 21.88 -13.06
CA PRO A 234 8.80 21.64 -12.03
C PRO A 234 9.12 22.89 -11.18
N SER A 235 9.07 24.09 -11.75
CA SER A 235 9.30 25.34 -11.03
C SER A 235 8.19 25.60 -9.99
N LYS A 236 6.93 25.29 -10.32
CA LYS A 236 5.81 25.34 -9.37
C LYS A 236 6.01 24.39 -8.19
N ILE A 237 6.52 23.18 -8.43
CA ILE A 237 6.81 22.24 -7.33
C ILE A 237 7.91 22.78 -6.40
N ARG A 238 8.95 23.42 -6.95
CA ARG A 238 10.00 24.05 -6.14
C ARG A 238 9.48 25.24 -5.33
N GLU A 239 8.58 26.03 -5.90
CA GLU A 239 7.89 27.11 -5.18
C GLU A 239 7.09 26.53 -4.01
N LEU A 240 6.31 25.47 -4.23
CA LEU A 240 5.54 24.80 -3.18
C LEU A 240 6.45 24.19 -2.11
N GLN A 241 7.62 23.65 -2.48
CA GLN A 241 8.62 23.17 -1.52
C GLN A 241 9.12 24.28 -0.58
N SER A 242 9.20 25.53 -1.04
CA SER A 242 9.61 26.66 -0.19
C SER A 242 8.59 26.97 0.92
N ARG A 243 7.31 26.64 0.69
CA ARG A 243 6.23 26.74 1.69
C ARG A 243 6.21 25.56 2.64
N ARG A 244 6.73 24.41 2.20
CA ARG A 244 6.80 23.11 2.90
C ARG A 244 5.42 22.52 3.23
N LEU A 245 4.70 23.12 4.17
CA LEU A 245 3.40 22.63 4.63
C LEU A 245 2.28 23.32 3.86
N LEU A 246 1.41 22.53 3.24
CA LEU A 246 0.26 23.00 2.49
C LEU A 246 -1.00 22.44 3.14
N SER A 247 -1.98 23.31 3.42
CA SER A 247 -3.30 22.85 3.85
C SER A 247 -4.00 22.07 2.74
N ALA A 248 -5.04 21.31 3.08
CA ALA A 248 -5.88 20.65 2.07
C ALA A 248 -6.38 21.62 0.98
N LYS A 249 -6.72 22.86 1.37
CA LYS A 249 -7.15 23.93 0.44
C LYS A 249 -6.00 24.38 -0.46
N ASP A 250 -4.84 24.69 0.11
CA ASP A 250 -3.66 25.09 -0.65
C ASP A 250 -3.22 24.00 -1.64
N ALA A 251 -3.27 22.74 -1.21
CA ALA A 251 -2.91 21.60 -2.04
C ALA A 251 -3.89 21.44 -3.22
N LEU A 252 -5.19 21.66 -3.00
CA LEU A 252 -6.20 21.60 -4.05
C LEU A 252 -6.01 22.73 -5.06
N GLU A 253 -5.84 23.97 -4.59
CA GLU A 253 -5.58 25.14 -5.44
C GLU A 253 -4.27 25.00 -6.24
N ALA A 254 -3.26 24.37 -5.64
CA ALA A 254 -1.99 24.09 -6.30
C ALA A 254 -2.07 22.95 -7.34
N GLY A 255 -3.15 22.15 -7.35
CA GLY A 255 -3.30 20.96 -8.21
C GLY A 255 -2.54 19.72 -7.70
N LEU A 256 -2.06 19.77 -6.45
CA LEU A 256 -1.39 18.65 -5.79
C LEU A 256 -2.36 17.53 -5.42
N VAL A 257 -3.62 17.87 -5.18
CA VAL A 257 -4.71 16.93 -4.87
C VAL A 257 -5.91 17.24 -5.76
N ASP A 258 -6.83 16.29 -5.89
CA ASP A 258 -7.98 16.40 -6.80
C ASP A 258 -9.28 16.75 -6.07
N ARG A 259 -9.43 16.32 -4.81
CA ARG A 259 -10.65 16.57 -4.04
C ARG A 259 -10.38 16.62 -2.54
N ILE A 260 -11.11 17.50 -1.86
CA ILE A 260 -11.19 17.53 -0.41
C ILE A 260 -12.42 16.71 0.03
N VAL A 261 -12.22 15.81 0.98
CA VAL A 261 -13.26 14.95 1.56
C VAL A 261 -13.34 15.16 3.08
N PRO A 262 -14.50 14.88 3.72
CA PRO A 262 -14.61 14.92 5.18
C PRO A 262 -13.57 14.03 5.88
N TYR A 263 -13.12 14.45 7.06
CA TYR A 263 -12.28 13.64 7.96
C TYR A 263 -13.09 12.52 8.65
N ASP A 264 -13.63 11.59 7.88
CA ASP A 264 -14.38 10.41 8.35
C ASP A 264 -13.61 9.08 8.13
N GLY A 265 -12.40 9.15 7.58
CA GLY A 265 -11.51 8.01 7.38
C GLY A 265 -11.63 7.36 6.00
N ALA A 266 -10.68 6.46 5.73
CA ALA A 266 -10.49 5.84 4.41
C ALA A 266 -11.72 5.05 3.94
N THR A 267 -12.32 4.24 4.82
CA THR A 267 -13.47 3.38 4.50
C THR A 267 -14.72 4.19 4.17
N HIS A 268 -15.05 5.23 4.95
CA HIS A 268 -16.22 6.08 4.65
C HIS A 268 -16.02 6.92 3.39
N THR A 269 -14.78 7.36 3.12
CA THR A 269 -14.45 7.99 1.84
C THR A 269 -14.60 7.01 0.68
N LEU A 270 -14.19 5.76 0.84
CA LEU A 270 -14.35 4.71 -0.16
C LEU A 270 -15.83 4.44 -0.49
N GLU A 271 -16.67 4.28 0.53
CA GLU A 271 -18.13 4.10 0.41
C GLU A 271 -18.79 5.24 -0.37
N ARG A 272 -18.32 6.47 -0.18
CA ARG A 272 -18.83 7.67 -0.86
C ARG A 272 -18.39 7.76 -2.32
N GLU A 273 -17.21 7.26 -2.66
CA GLU A 273 -16.68 7.29 -4.02
C GLU A 273 -17.26 6.16 -4.90
N ILE A 274 -17.54 4.99 -4.32
CA ILE A 274 -18.02 3.81 -5.06
C ILE A 274 -19.55 3.65 -4.98
N GLY A 275 -20.19 4.25 -3.98
CA GLY A 275 -21.62 4.08 -3.71
C GLY A 275 -21.87 2.95 -2.70
N LYS A 276 -22.94 3.05 -1.91
CA LYS A 276 -23.28 2.14 -0.80
C LYS A 276 -23.80 0.76 -1.26
N SER A 277 -23.08 0.06 -2.11
CA SER A 277 -23.21 -1.40 -2.25
C SER A 277 -22.21 -2.05 -1.30
N GLU A 278 -22.57 -3.20 -0.71
CA GLU A 278 -21.75 -3.90 0.27
C GLU A 278 -20.28 -3.98 -0.19
N ILE A 279 -19.37 -3.28 0.51
CA ILE A 279 -17.95 -3.24 0.17
C ILE A 279 -17.26 -4.39 0.88
N GLU A 280 -16.81 -5.37 0.11
CA GLU A 280 -15.86 -6.35 0.60
C GLU A 280 -14.45 -5.78 0.40
N GLU A 281 -13.84 -5.26 1.48
CA GLU A 281 -12.46 -4.80 1.45
C GLU A 281 -11.49 -5.98 1.36
N VAL A 282 -10.77 -6.08 0.24
CA VAL A 282 -9.65 -7.03 0.11
C VAL A 282 -8.35 -6.28 0.39
N GLU A 283 -7.72 -6.55 1.54
CA GLU A 283 -6.42 -5.97 1.89
C GLU A 283 -5.28 -6.76 1.24
N GLU A 284 -4.86 -6.34 0.05
CA GLU A 284 -4.02 -7.15 -0.85
C GLU A 284 -2.53 -7.23 -0.42
N LEU A 285 -2.11 -6.36 0.51
CA LEU A 285 -0.73 -6.35 1.02
C LEU A 285 -0.49 -7.26 2.24
N LYS A 286 -1.52 -7.87 2.84
CA LYS A 286 -1.33 -8.80 3.97
C LYS A 286 -0.82 -10.16 3.50
N LYS A 287 0.29 -10.63 4.09
CA LYS A 287 0.85 -11.98 3.85
C LYS A 287 -0.25 -13.04 4.11
N ASP A 288 -0.43 -13.97 3.18
CA ASP A 288 -1.30 -15.13 3.44
C ASP A 288 -0.74 -15.84 4.66
N LYS A 289 -1.51 -15.86 5.75
CA LYS A 289 -1.18 -16.66 6.92
C LYS A 289 -1.38 -18.12 6.54
N LYS A 290 -0.38 -18.74 5.89
CA LYS A 290 -0.22 -20.19 6.04
C LYS A 290 0.00 -20.43 7.53
N ARG A 291 -1.02 -20.98 8.19
CA ARG A 291 -0.91 -21.54 9.54
C ARG A 291 0.15 -22.65 9.51
N GLN A 292 1.42 -22.28 9.61
CA GLN A 292 2.41 -23.19 10.15
C GLN A 292 2.28 -23.06 11.66
N SER A 293 1.72 -24.10 12.29
CA SER A 293 1.81 -24.27 13.72
C SER A 293 3.28 -24.42 14.08
N LEU A 294 3.93 -23.29 14.36
CA LEU A 294 5.26 -23.26 14.94
C LEU A 294 5.12 -23.84 16.37
N ASN A 295 5.30 -25.15 16.48
CA ASN A 295 5.35 -25.84 17.75
C ASN A 295 6.60 -25.36 18.50
N PHE A 296 6.41 -24.72 19.64
CA PHE A 296 7.49 -24.24 20.50
C PHE A 296 8.54 -25.33 20.81
N MET A 297 8.11 -26.59 20.96
CA MET A 297 9.01 -27.73 21.16
C MET A 297 9.84 -28.11 19.93
N ALA A 298 9.38 -27.83 18.71
CA ALA A 298 10.17 -28.09 17.50
C ALA A 298 11.33 -27.10 17.36
N MET A 299 11.13 -25.85 17.77
CA MET A 299 12.22 -24.85 17.85
C MET A 299 13.18 -25.16 18.99
N PHE A 300 12.69 -25.57 20.16
CA PHE A 300 13.55 -25.89 21.30
C PHE A 300 14.50 -27.06 21.00
N ASN A 301 14.01 -28.11 20.32
CA ASN A 301 14.84 -29.26 19.94
C ASN A 301 15.90 -28.91 18.87
N SER A 302 15.67 -27.92 18.01
CA SER A 302 16.66 -27.50 17.01
C SER A 302 17.79 -26.64 17.55
N ILE A 303 17.65 -26.09 18.76
CA ILE A 303 18.69 -25.27 19.42
C ILE A 303 19.67 -26.14 20.22
N PHE A 304 19.24 -27.34 20.64
CA PHE A 304 20.01 -28.24 21.50
C PHE A 304 20.41 -29.56 20.81
N ALA A 305 20.31 -29.63 19.48
CA ALA A 305 20.78 -30.75 18.66
C ALA A 305 22.08 -30.42 17.93
#